data_AF-A3RGV3-F1
#
_entry.id   AF-A3RGV3-F1
#
_cell.length_a   1.000
_cell.length_b   1.000
_cell.length_c   1.000
_cell.angle_alpha   90.00
_cell.angle_beta   90.00
_cell.angle_gamma   90.00
#
_symmetry.space_group_name_H-M   'P 1'
#
loop_
_entity.id
_entity.type
_entity.pdbx_description
1 polymer ?
#
loop_
_entity_poly.entity_id
_entity_poly.type
_entity_poly.pdbx_seq_one_letter_code
_entity_poly.pdbx_strand_id
1 'polypeptide(L)'
;MEIAPDESVTLTVVAAGTPPLFYQWMSGGIDLVGATLPYYVTGPLEETTSYQVRVTNIYGTVTSPAATVTVVSPVPPVFDGLVSYWSFDSGWNDQVGTNHLTNVNGVTAVPGKLGNAGDFESSSSQYLSHADPTPLGDEDFTYALWFKRESFSQDVALITKAAYWLAINVAGQIYWYWPTSGSVAQTGGDTGNTTNWIFAVAWHDAAANTLNLQINNGTVISGSTGGVTPLPLSGSVQIGHLVSPSQYFDGLIDEVGLWRRVLTAQERTDLYNGGAGLGYTP
;
A
#
# COMPACT_ATOMS: atom_id res chain seq x y z
N MET A 1 19.69 12.26 -12.43
CA MET A 1 18.91 11.90 -13.63
C MET A 1 17.99 10.77 -13.23
N GLU A 2 16.74 10.77 -13.70
CA GLU A 2 15.77 9.71 -13.41
C GLU A 2 15.61 8.80 -14.63
N ILE A 3 15.53 7.49 -14.39
CA ILE A 3 15.33 6.44 -15.40
C ILE A 3 14.37 5.36 -14.87
N ALA A 4 13.75 4.59 -15.76
CA ALA A 4 13.01 3.39 -15.36
C ALA A 4 13.99 2.25 -14.99
N PRO A 5 13.54 1.20 -14.28
CA PRO A 5 14.35 -0.01 -14.04
C PRO A 5 14.78 -0.65 -15.36
N ASP A 6 15.91 -1.34 -15.33
CA ASP A 6 16.56 -1.98 -16.49
C ASP A 6 16.99 -1.04 -17.63
N GLU A 7 16.89 0.29 -17.44
CA GLU A 7 17.41 1.24 -18.41
C GLU A 7 18.90 1.51 -18.22
N SER A 8 19.57 1.78 -19.34
CA SER A 8 20.96 2.24 -19.39
C SER A 8 21.00 3.74 -19.72
N VAL A 9 21.94 4.45 -19.09
CA VAL A 9 22.20 5.87 -19.36
C VAL A 9 23.63 6.09 -19.82
N THR A 10 23.83 7.05 -20.73
CA THR A 10 25.18 7.55 -21.06
C THR A 10 25.53 8.74 -20.19
N LEU A 11 26.54 8.58 -19.35
CA LEU A 11 27.17 9.65 -18.58
C LEU A 11 28.32 10.24 -19.40
N THR A 12 28.47 11.56 -19.36
CA THR A 12 29.56 12.27 -20.06
C THR A 12 30.29 13.20 -19.11
N VAL A 13 31.60 13.34 -19.30
CA VAL A 13 32.42 14.31 -18.56
C VAL A 13 33.15 15.25 -19.52
N VAL A 14 33.20 16.53 -19.15
CA VAL A 14 34.08 17.51 -19.79
C VAL A 14 35.20 17.83 -18.81
N ALA A 15 36.44 17.61 -19.24
CA ALA A 15 37.62 17.89 -18.44
C ALA A 15 38.56 18.83 -19.19
N ALA A 16 39.16 19.77 -18.46
CA ALA A 16 40.16 20.70 -18.98
C ALA A 16 41.50 20.45 -18.30
N GLY A 17 42.59 20.51 -19.07
CA GLY A 17 43.95 20.32 -18.57
C GLY A 17 44.92 20.05 -19.72
N THR A 18 46.21 20.01 -19.39
CA THR A 18 47.26 19.68 -20.38
C THR A 18 47.10 18.23 -20.84
N PRO A 19 46.94 17.97 -22.15
CA PRO A 19 46.87 16.61 -22.70
C PRO A 19 48.21 15.85 -22.55
N PRO A 20 48.19 14.49 -22.57
CA PRO A 20 47.01 13.64 -22.66
C PRO A 20 46.23 13.59 -21.33
N LEU A 21 44.90 13.51 -21.43
CA LEU A 21 44.00 13.25 -20.30
C LEU A 21 43.63 11.77 -20.28
N PHE A 22 43.75 11.15 -19.11
CA PHE A 22 43.34 9.76 -18.87
C PHE A 22 42.12 9.75 -17.96
N TYR A 23 41.09 8.99 -18.35
CA TYR A 23 39.85 8.86 -17.60
C TYR A 23 39.77 7.49 -16.95
N GLN A 24 39.15 7.44 -15.78
CA GLN A 24 38.77 6.19 -15.12
C GLN A 24 37.44 6.42 -14.38
N TRP A 25 36.35 5.83 -14.88
CA TRP A 25 35.06 5.89 -14.21
C TRP A 25 35.02 4.95 -13.01
N MET A 26 34.22 5.31 -12.02
CA MET A 26 34.09 4.65 -10.73
C MET A 26 32.61 4.59 -10.30
N SER A 27 32.23 3.53 -9.60
CA SER A 27 30.94 3.42 -8.88
C SER A 27 31.22 3.00 -7.44
N GLY A 28 30.60 3.66 -6.47
CA GLY A 28 30.83 3.37 -5.05
C GLY A 28 32.31 3.49 -4.60
N GLY A 29 33.12 4.27 -5.32
CA GLY A 29 34.56 4.41 -5.07
C GLY A 29 35.45 3.32 -5.69
N ILE A 30 34.87 2.36 -6.42
CA ILE A 30 35.58 1.26 -7.09
C ILE A 30 35.70 1.57 -8.58
N ASP A 31 36.88 1.35 -9.17
CA ASP A 31 37.15 1.54 -10.60
C ASP A 31 36.32 0.56 -11.45
N LEU A 32 35.65 1.09 -12.47
CA LEU A 32 34.92 0.32 -13.47
C LEU A 32 35.90 -0.12 -14.57
N VAL A 33 36.13 -1.43 -14.67
CA VAL A 33 37.13 -2.01 -15.58
C VAL A 33 36.84 -1.60 -17.03
N GLY A 34 37.84 -1.00 -17.69
CA GLY A 34 37.76 -0.59 -19.11
C GLY A 34 37.01 0.72 -19.36
N ALA A 35 36.43 1.35 -18.34
CA ALA A 35 35.72 2.62 -18.48
C ALA A 35 36.68 3.81 -18.48
N THR A 36 37.41 3.98 -19.60
CA THR A 36 38.51 4.95 -19.76
C THR A 36 38.25 6.06 -20.78
N LEU A 37 36.99 6.20 -21.21
CA LEU A 37 36.54 7.20 -22.17
C LEU A 37 35.96 8.44 -21.45
N PRO A 38 35.84 9.60 -22.14
CA PRO A 38 35.17 10.78 -21.59
C PRO A 38 33.64 10.61 -21.45
N TYR A 39 33.14 9.40 -21.70
CA TYR A 39 31.77 8.98 -21.43
C TYR A 39 31.77 7.55 -20.89
N TYR A 40 30.68 7.18 -20.24
CA TYR A 40 30.42 5.83 -19.75
C TYR A 40 28.95 5.50 -19.96
N VAL A 41 28.67 4.35 -20.58
CA VAL A 41 27.30 3.83 -20.67
C VAL A 41 27.10 2.89 -19.49
N THR A 42 26.15 3.17 -18.63
CA THR A 42 25.81 2.27 -17.53
C THR A 42 25.28 0.95 -18.09
N GLY A 43 25.51 -0.15 -17.37
CA GLY A 43 24.65 -1.32 -17.52
C GLY A 43 23.20 -0.97 -17.13
N PRO A 44 22.24 -1.87 -17.41
CA PRO A 44 20.88 -1.73 -16.89
C PRO A 44 20.94 -1.59 -15.36
N LEU A 45 20.19 -0.63 -14.83
CA LEU A 45 20.17 -0.33 -13.40
C LEU A 45 18.82 -0.68 -12.79
N GLU A 46 18.87 -1.35 -11.64
CA GLU A 46 17.71 -1.68 -10.81
C GLU A 46 17.60 -0.78 -9.58
N GLU A 47 18.73 -0.18 -9.18
CA GLU A 47 18.82 0.66 -7.99
C GLU A 47 19.52 1.98 -8.29
N THR A 48 19.17 3.00 -7.49
CA THR A 48 19.80 4.32 -7.56
C THR A 48 21.30 4.19 -7.31
N THR A 49 22.09 4.59 -8.31
CA THR A 49 23.55 4.40 -8.31
C THR A 49 24.27 5.72 -8.55
N SER A 50 25.40 5.93 -7.88
CA SER A 50 26.22 7.14 -8.02
C SER A 50 27.57 6.83 -8.66
N TYR A 51 27.91 7.63 -9.66
CA TYR A 51 29.14 7.49 -10.46
C TYR A 51 30.05 8.69 -10.29
N GLN A 52 31.35 8.46 -10.36
CA GLN A 52 32.37 9.49 -10.42
C GLN A 52 33.37 9.14 -11.52
N VAL A 53 34.12 10.14 -11.99
CA VAL A 53 35.23 9.91 -12.90
C VAL A 53 36.48 10.60 -12.38
N ARG A 54 37.58 9.85 -12.41
CA ARG A 54 38.91 10.35 -12.12
C ARG A 54 39.58 10.72 -13.43
N VAL A 55 40.12 11.93 -13.50
CA VAL A 55 40.85 12.43 -14.66
C VAL A 55 42.28 12.75 -14.24
N THR A 56 43.25 12.18 -14.95
CA THR A 56 44.68 12.28 -14.65
C THR A 56 45.43 12.86 -15.84
N ASN A 57 46.41 13.72 -15.57
CA ASN A 57 47.46 14.12 -16.50
C ASN A 57 48.82 14.13 -15.79
N ILE A 58 49.87 14.60 -16.48
CA ILE A 58 51.24 14.63 -15.92
C ILE A 58 51.41 15.53 -14.69
N TYR A 59 50.46 16.45 -14.44
CA TYR A 59 50.54 17.40 -13.33
C TYR A 59 49.72 16.96 -12.12
N GLY A 60 48.82 15.99 -12.26
CA GLY A 60 48.02 15.52 -11.15
C GLY A 60 46.75 14.80 -11.57
N THR A 61 45.86 14.66 -10.60
CA THR A 61 44.61 13.92 -10.73
C THR A 61 43.49 14.67 -10.03
N VAL A 62 42.31 14.70 -10.66
CA VAL A 62 41.09 15.28 -10.11
C VAL A 62 39.96 14.27 -10.25
N THR A 63 39.15 14.14 -9.21
CA THR A 63 37.91 13.34 -9.24
C THR A 63 36.71 14.27 -9.35
N SER A 64 35.74 13.90 -10.19
CA SER A 64 34.49 14.65 -10.33
C SER A 64 33.63 14.58 -9.06
N PRO A 65 32.67 15.50 -8.88
CA PRO A 65 31.52 15.26 -8.02
C PRO A 65 30.78 13.97 -8.44
N ALA A 66 29.99 13.41 -7.53
CA ALA A 66 29.14 12.26 -7.84
C ALA A 66 27.98 12.68 -8.76
N ALA A 67 27.79 11.92 -9.84
CA ALA A 67 26.60 11.96 -10.68
C ALA A 67 25.66 10.81 -10.25
N THR A 68 24.50 11.15 -9.68
CA THR A 68 23.51 10.18 -9.23
C THR A 68 22.47 9.90 -10.32
N VAL A 69 22.32 8.63 -10.66
CA VAL A 69 21.27 8.09 -11.51
C VAL A 69 20.24 7.45 -10.59
N THR A 70 19.06 8.08 -10.53
CA THR A 70 17.93 7.64 -9.72
C THR A 70 17.10 6.68 -10.55
N VAL A 71 16.97 5.43 -10.08
CA VAL A 71 16.03 4.48 -10.68
C VAL A 71 14.68 4.72 -10.04
N VAL A 72 13.71 5.12 -10.85
CA VAL A 72 12.32 5.31 -10.44
C VAL A 72 11.55 4.11 -10.99
N SER A 73 11.24 3.15 -10.12
CA SER A 73 10.35 2.06 -10.50
C SER A 73 8.98 2.65 -10.84
N PRO A 74 8.39 2.35 -12.01
CA PRO A 74 6.99 2.65 -12.22
C PRO A 74 6.21 1.94 -11.12
N VAL A 75 5.36 2.68 -10.41
CA VAL A 75 4.40 2.08 -9.50
C VAL A 75 3.66 1.01 -10.29
N PRO A 76 3.66 -0.29 -9.89
CA PRO A 76 2.83 -1.27 -10.56
C PRO A 76 1.42 -0.69 -10.61
N PRO A 77 0.64 -0.87 -11.69
CA PRO A 77 -0.70 -0.34 -11.70
C PRO A 77 -1.42 -0.93 -10.50
N VAL A 78 -1.70 -0.10 -9.49
CA VAL A 78 -2.44 -0.54 -8.31
C VAL A 78 -3.83 -1.04 -8.74
N PHE A 79 -4.24 -0.75 -9.97
CA PHE A 79 -5.39 -1.29 -10.69
C PHE A 79 -5.34 -2.78 -11.01
N ASP A 80 -4.16 -3.38 -11.19
CA ASP A 80 -4.10 -4.80 -11.50
C ASP A 80 -4.71 -5.60 -10.36
N GLY A 81 -5.61 -6.53 -10.68
CA GLY A 81 -6.37 -7.30 -9.70
C GLY A 81 -7.30 -6.50 -8.78
N LEU A 82 -7.51 -5.19 -8.99
CA LEU A 82 -8.49 -4.38 -8.25
C LEU A 82 -9.90 -4.79 -8.65
N VAL A 83 -10.72 -5.17 -7.67
CA VAL A 83 -12.09 -5.67 -7.87
C VAL A 83 -13.12 -4.59 -7.61
N SER A 84 -12.96 -3.91 -6.49
CA SER A 84 -13.89 -2.89 -6.02
C SER A 84 -13.13 -1.76 -5.38
N TYR A 85 -13.61 -0.55 -5.65
CA TYR A 85 -13.08 0.66 -5.07
C TYR A 85 -14.20 1.64 -4.73
N TRP A 86 -14.34 1.97 -3.46
CA TRP A 86 -15.34 2.90 -2.94
C TRP A 86 -14.65 4.14 -2.35
N SER A 87 -14.51 5.20 -3.15
CA SER A 87 -13.92 6.48 -2.70
C SER A 87 -14.89 7.39 -1.94
N PHE A 88 -16.20 7.10 -2.01
CA PHE A 88 -17.27 7.94 -1.44
C PHE A 88 -17.42 9.36 -2.01
N ASP A 89 -16.56 9.80 -2.93
CA ASP A 89 -16.65 11.11 -3.61
C ASP A 89 -17.89 11.29 -4.48
N SER A 90 -18.31 10.19 -5.10
CA SER A 90 -19.44 10.13 -6.03
C SER A 90 -20.58 9.28 -5.47
N GLY A 91 -20.77 9.35 -4.15
CA GLY A 91 -21.71 8.52 -3.41
C GLY A 91 -21.15 7.12 -3.12
N TRP A 92 -22.03 6.15 -2.85
CA TRP A 92 -21.64 4.82 -2.36
C TRP A 92 -21.29 3.83 -3.48
N ASN A 93 -20.83 4.34 -4.62
CA ASN A 93 -20.60 3.56 -5.83
C ASN A 93 -19.23 2.89 -5.81
N ASP A 94 -19.18 1.62 -6.20
CA ASP A 94 -17.96 0.99 -6.70
C ASP A 94 -17.54 1.67 -8.02
N GLN A 95 -16.31 2.17 -8.09
CA GLN A 95 -15.76 2.88 -9.25
C GLN A 95 -15.09 1.97 -10.27
N VAL A 96 -14.87 0.70 -9.91
CA VAL A 96 -14.18 -0.28 -10.75
C VAL A 96 -15.15 -1.38 -11.17
N GLY A 97 -15.84 -1.96 -10.20
CA GLY A 97 -16.79 -3.04 -10.41
C GLY A 97 -18.25 -2.60 -10.34
N THR A 98 -19.13 -3.58 -10.13
CA THR A 98 -20.58 -3.38 -9.97
C THR A 98 -21.02 -3.52 -8.52
N ASN A 99 -20.10 -3.60 -7.56
CA ASN A 99 -20.42 -3.87 -6.15
C ASN A 99 -20.84 -2.58 -5.41
N HIS A 100 -21.73 -1.77 -5.99
CA HIS A 100 -22.18 -0.52 -5.37
C HIS A 100 -22.85 -0.79 -4.00
N LEU A 101 -22.54 0.02 -3.01
CA LEU A 101 -23.01 -0.18 -1.65
C LEU A 101 -24.41 0.41 -1.46
N THR A 102 -25.20 -0.29 -0.65
CA THR A 102 -26.44 0.19 -0.04
C THR A 102 -26.09 0.93 1.25
N ASN A 103 -26.59 2.16 1.37
CA ASN A 103 -26.49 2.93 2.59
C ASN A 103 -27.59 2.52 3.57
N VAL A 104 -27.20 1.99 4.73
CA VAL A 104 -28.12 1.55 5.78
C VAL A 104 -28.12 2.56 6.90
N ASN A 105 -29.31 3.04 7.24
CA ASN A 105 -29.57 4.03 8.30
C ASN A 105 -28.90 5.40 8.10
N GLY A 106 -28.42 5.72 6.90
CA GLY A 106 -28.13 7.09 6.49
C GLY A 106 -26.73 7.62 6.81
N VAL A 107 -25.69 6.81 6.56
CA VAL A 107 -24.28 7.27 6.55
C VAL A 107 -24.18 8.55 5.71
N THR A 108 -23.53 9.59 6.21
CA THR A 108 -23.38 10.85 5.47
C THR A 108 -22.01 10.94 4.80
N ALA A 109 -21.89 11.71 3.72
CA ALA A 109 -20.60 12.01 3.11
C ALA A 109 -20.11 13.36 3.64
N VAL A 110 -18.88 13.40 4.18
CA VAL A 110 -18.25 14.60 4.74
C VAL A 110 -16.81 14.70 4.24
N PRO A 111 -16.13 15.87 4.33
CA PRO A 111 -14.73 15.97 3.92
C PRO A 111 -13.85 14.91 4.60
N GLY A 112 -13.23 14.09 3.78
CA GLY A 112 -12.52 12.87 4.19
C GLY A 112 -11.02 13.05 4.36
N LYS A 113 -10.31 11.93 4.35
CA LYS A 113 -8.88 11.91 4.10
C LYS A 113 -8.64 12.47 2.69
N LEU A 114 -9.52 12.07 1.76
CA LEU A 114 -9.54 12.51 0.38
C LEU A 114 -10.95 12.71 -0.10
N GLY A 115 -11.17 13.86 -0.74
CA GLY A 115 -12.50 14.28 -1.15
C GLY A 115 -13.51 14.05 -0.01
N ASN A 116 -14.41 13.08 -0.16
CA ASN A 116 -15.39 12.72 0.85
C ASN A 116 -15.12 11.36 1.51
N ALA A 117 -15.23 11.30 2.83
CA ALA A 117 -15.35 10.05 3.59
C ALA A 117 -16.81 9.75 3.95
N GLY A 118 -17.10 8.48 4.23
CA GLY A 118 -18.33 8.09 4.92
C GLY A 118 -18.23 8.42 6.41
N ASP A 119 -19.24 9.10 6.92
CA ASP A 119 -19.40 9.50 8.32
C ASP A 119 -20.45 8.59 8.98
N PHE A 120 -19.98 7.75 9.89
CA PHE A 120 -20.72 6.66 10.49
C PHE A 120 -21.05 6.99 11.94
N GLU A 121 -22.34 6.95 12.26
CA GLU A 121 -22.84 7.18 13.61
C GLU A 121 -23.29 5.88 14.28
N SER A 122 -22.54 5.47 15.30
CA SER A 122 -22.84 4.26 16.07
C SER A 122 -24.19 4.36 16.79
N SER A 123 -24.53 5.56 17.26
CA SER A 123 -25.80 5.89 17.92
C SER A 123 -27.03 5.67 17.02
N SER A 124 -26.83 5.76 15.70
CA SER A 124 -27.86 5.59 14.68
C SER A 124 -27.76 4.25 13.95
N SER A 125 -26.89 3.33 14.41
CA SER A 125 -26.70 2.00 13.82
C SER A 125 -26.39 2.05 12.31
N GLN A 126 -25.52 2.99 11.91
CA GLN A 126 -25.22 3.25 10.51
C GLN A 126 -24.12 2.35 9.97
N TYR A 127 -24.28 1.93 8.71
CA TYR A 127 -23.27 1.18 7.97
C TYR A 127 -23.56 1.17 6.48
N LEU A 128 -22.56 0.78 5.68
CA LEU A 128 -22.74 0.51 4.26
C LEU A 128 -22.68 -1.00 4.01
N SER A 129 -23.41 -1.49 3.01
CA SER A 129 -23.42 -2.93 2.72
C SER A 129 -23.60 -3.26 1.24
N HIS A 130 -23.07 -4.39 0.81
CA HIS A 130 -23.41 -4.98 -0.48
C HIS A 130 -23.78 -6.44 -0.27
N ALA A 131 -24.86 -6.86 -0.93
CA ALA A 131 -25.31 -8.25 -0.86
C ALA A 131 -24.30 -9.15 -1.58
N ASP A 132 -23.86 -10.20 -0.89
CA ASP A 132 -22.95 -11.27 -1.34
C ASP A 132 -22.19 -11.02 -2.66
N PRO A 133 -21.15 -10.15 -2.65
CA PRO A 133 -20.25 -10.07 -3.79
C PRO A 133 -19.49 -11.39 -3.92
N THR A 134 -18.90 -11.64 -5.10
CA THR A 134 -18.18 -12.88 -5.45
C THR A 134 -17.45 -13.47 -4.24
N PRO A 135 -17.74 -14.71 -3.83
CA PRO A 135 -17.20 -15.30 -2.61
C PRO A 135 -15.67 -15.19 -2.54
N LEU A 136 -15.15 -14.84 -1.36
CA LEU A 136 -13.73 -14.97 -1.05
C LEU A 136 -13.49 -16.41 -0.57
N GLY A 137 -12.48 -17.06 -1.17
CA GLY A 137 -12.09 -18.42 -0.86
C GLY A 137 -10.63 -18.52 -0.43
N ASP A 138 -9.99 -19.64 -0.77
CA ASP A 138 -8.56 -19.90 -0.54
C ASP A 138 -7.70 -19.25 -1.63
N GLU A 139 -7.87 -17.94 -1.78
CA GLU A 139 -7.21 -17.15 -2.80
C GLU A 139 -6.48 -15.98 -2.16
N ASP A 140 -5.55 -15.39 -2.91
CA ASP A 140 -4.91 -14.15 -2.51
C ASP A 140 -5.90 -13.01 -2.61
N PHE A 141 -5.99 -12.20 -1.57
CA PHE A 141 -6.78 -10.97 -1.60
C PHE A 141 -6.27 -9.95 -0.60
N THR A 142 -6.48 -8.67 -0.92
CA THR A 142 -6.08 -7.54 -0.07
C THR A 142 -7.25 -6.59 0.13
N TYR A 143 -7.43 -6.10 1.35
CA TYR A 143 -8.21 -4.92 1.70
C TYR A 143 -7.28 -3.76 2.06
N ALA A 144 -7.64 -2.55 1.64
CA ALA A 144 -7.00 -1.33 2.12
C ALA A 144 -8.06 -0.25 2.33
N LEU A 145 -7.90 0.57 3.38
CA LEU A 145 -8.76 1.71 3.66
C LEU A 145 -8.10 2.71 4.60
N TRP A 146 -8.63 3.93 4.59
CA TRP A 146 -8.38 4.93 5.62
C TRP A 146 -9.53 4.95 6.63
N PHE A 147 -9.22 5.17 7.90
CA PHE A 147 -10.23 5.40 8.93
C PHE A 147 -9.78 6.41 9.98
N LYS A 148 -10.75 7.00 10.66
CA LYS A 148 -10.56 7.89 11.81
C LYS A 148 -11.71 7.66 12.80
N ARG A 149 -11.39 7.32 14.05
CA ARG A 149 -12.40 7.03 15.08
C ARG A 149 -12.79 8.26 15.89
N GLU A 150 -14.02 8.24 16.37
CA GLU A 150 -14.56 9.24 17.30
C GLU A 150 -14.93 8.63 18.65
N SER A 151 -15.37 7.36 18.68
CA SER A 151 -15.65 6.60 19.91
C SER A 151 -14.83 5.31 20.03
N PHE A 152 -14.50 4.96 21.29
CA PHE A 152 -13.58 3.87 21.67
C PHE A 152 -14.18 2.87 22.66
N SER A 153 -15.50 2.87 22.86
CA SER A 153 -16.18 2.14 23.94
C SER A 153 -16.53 0.69 23.62
N GLN A 154 -16.27 0.23 22.40
CA GLN A 154 -16.65 -1.10 21.93
C GLN A 154 -15.74 -1.63 20.83
N ASP A 155 -15.86 -2.93 20.58
CA ASP A 155 -15.31 -3.58 19.39
C ASP A 155 -16.10 -3.13 18.16
N VAL A 156 -15.41 -2.89 17.06
CA VAL A 156 -15.99 -2.40 15.81
C VAL A 156 -15.30 -3.05 14.62
N ALA A 157 -16.03 -3.23 13.52
CA ALA A 157 -15.43 -3.62 12.25
C ALA A 157 -15.30 -2.40 11.34
N LEU A 158 -14.15 -2.29 10.68
CA LEU A 158 -13.93 -1.37 9.57
C LEU A 158 -14.60 -1.93 8.30
N ILE A 159 -14.32 -3.20 8.01
CA ILE A 159 -14.97 -3.96 6.94
C ILE A 159 -15.14 -5.42 7.35
N THR A 160 -16.31 -5.98 7.03
CA THR A 160 -16.62 -7.41 7.09
C THR A 160 -16.92 -7.95 5.70
N LYS A 161 -16.56 -9.21 5.46
CA LYS A 161 -17.13 -10.05 4.38
C LYS A 161 -17.51 -11.36 5.01
N ALA A 162 -18.80 -11.69 5.07
CA ALA A 162 -19.26 -12.88 5.78
C ALA A 162 -18.67 -12.96 7.22
N ALA A 163 -17.77 -13.91 7.49
CA ALA A 163 -17.11 -14.04 8.81
C ALA A 163 -15.66 -13.52 8.84
N TYR A 164 -15.16 -12.93 7.75
CA TYR A 164 -13.90 -12.17 7.74
C TYR A 164 -14.14 -10.77 8.26
N TRP A 165 -13.24 -10.25 9.09
CA TRP A 165 -13.33 -8.89 9.60
C TRP A 165 -11.96 -8.26 9.82
N LEU A 166 -11.82 -7.05 9.28
CA LEU A 166 -10.79 -6.10 9.67
C LEU A 166 -11.44 -5.20 10.72
N ALA A 167 -10.99 -5.36 11.96
CA ALA A 167 -11.69 -4.85 13.11
C ALA A 167 -10.73 -4.22 14.12
N ILE A 168 -11.32 -3.49 15.07
CA ILE A 168 -10.63 -2.83 16.15
C ILE A 168 -11.35 -3.22 17.44
N ASN A 169 -10.61 -3.74 18.42
CA ASN A 169 -11.21 -4.04 19.72
C ASN A 169 -11.28 -2.78 20.60
N VAL A 170 -11.99 -2.87 21.72
CA VAL A 170 -12.15 -1.79 22.70
C VAL A 170 -10.80 -1.33 23.29
N ALA A 171 -9.80 -2.21 23.33
CA ALA A 171 -8.44 -1.86 23.76
C ALA A 171 -7.64 -1.09 22.69
N GLY A 172 -8.20 -0.89 21.48
CA GLY A 172 -7.56 -0.17 20.39
C GLY A 172 -6.64 -1.03 19.53
N GLN A 173 -6.63 -2.35 19.70
CA GLN A 173 -5.85 -3.23 18.83
C GLN A 173 -6.59 -3.43 17.52
N ILE A 174 -5.88 -3.21 16.41
CA ILE A 174 -6.40 -3.47 15.07
C ILE A 174 -6.04 -4.92 14.74
N TYR A 175 -7.00 -5.67 14.22
CA TYR A 175 -6.81 -7.08 13.91
C TYR A 175 -7.52 -7.49 12.62
N TRP A 176 -6.87 -8.40 11.91
CA TRP A 176 -7.40 -9.11 10.77
C TRP A 176 -7.60 -10.57 11.17
N TYR A 177 -8.85 -11.01 11.23
CA TYR A 177 -9.19 -12.34 11.72
C TYR A 177 -9.73 -13.26 10.63
N TRP A 178 -9.31 -14.52 10.75
CA TRP A 178 -9.67 -15.61 9.87
C TRP A 178 -10.56 -16.63 10.60
N PRO A 179 -11.84 -16.74 10.20
CA PRO A 179 -12.83 -17.50 10.95
C PRO A 179 -12.59 -19.01 10.93
N THR A 180 -11.99 -19.55 9.86
CA THR A 180 -11.86 -20.99 9.66
C THR A 180 -10.93 -21.65 10.68
N SER A 181 -9.81 -20.98 11.00
CA SER A 181 -8.80 -21.48 11.94
C SER A 181 -8.75 -20.70 13.25
N GLY A 182 -9.50 -19.60 13.37
CA GLY A 182 -9.39 -18.65 14.47
C GLY A 182 -8.10 -17.82 14.46
N SER A 183 -7.36 -17.85 13.34
CA SER A 183 -6.08 -17.14 13.20
C SER A 183 -6.27 -15.64 13.15
N VAL A 184 -5.28 -14.90 13.65
CA VAL A 184 -5.31 -13.45 13.69
C VAL A 184 -3.93 -12.84 13.39
N ALA A 185 -3.92 -11.75 12.63
CA ALA A 185 -2.82 -10.79 12.59
C ALA A 185 -3.27 -9.52 13.36
N GLN A 186 -2.57 -9.14 14.42
CA GLN A 186 -3.06 -8.14 15.38
C GLN A 186 -1.95 -7.21 15.89
N THR A 187 -2.25 -5.92 16.00
CA THR A 187 -1.32 -4.94 16.57
C THR A 187 -1.11 -5.13 18.08
N GLY A 188 0.08 -4.76 18.54
CA GLY A 188 0.33 -4.50 19.96
C GLY A 188 -0.16 -3.09 20.33
N GLY A 189 -0.64 -2.92 21.56
CA GLY A 189 -1.04 -1.61 22.09
C GLY A 189 -2.34 -1.06 21.51
N ASP A 190 -2.58 0.23 21.70
CA ASP A 190 -3.84 0.94 21.44
C ASP A 190 -3.82 1.70 20.10
N THR A 191 -3.16 1.15 19.09
CA THR A 191 -2.91 1.80 17.79
C THR A 191 -4.16 2.42 17.14
N GLY A 192 -5.31 1.77 17.27
CA GLY A 192 -6.60 2.22 16.76
C GLY A 192 -7.35 3.21 17.65
N ASN A 193 -6.90 3.49 18.87
CA ASN A 193 -7.53 4.44 19.79
C ASN A 193 -6.95 5.86 19.61
N THR A 194 -7.13 6.41 18.42
CA THR A 194 -6.72 7.76 18.08
C THR A 194 -7.77 8.45 17.22
N THR A 195 -7.76 9.77 17.25
CA THR A 195 -8.58 10.63 16.38
C THR A 195 -7.84 11.08 15.13
N ASN A 196 -6.63 10.55 14.89
CA ASN A 196 -5.90 10.75 13.65
C ASN A 196 -6.35 9.76 12.58
N TRP A 197 -6.18 10.13 11.32
CA TRP A 197 -6.32 9.21 10.19
C TRP A 197 -5.28 8.10 10.27
N ILE A 198 -5.75 6.86 10.11
CA ILE A 198 -4.93 5.66 10.01
C ILE A 198 -5.23 4.98 8.68
N PHE A 199 -4.17 4.53 8.01
CA PHE A 199 -4.28 3.63 6.87
C PHE A 199 -4.09 2.18 7.34
N ALA A 200 -4.99 1.29 6.97
CA ALA A 200 -4.89 -0.13 7.28
C ALA A 200 -4.90 -0.93 5.99
N VAL A 201 -3.93 -1.85 5.85
CA VAL A 201 -3.89 -2.84 4.77
C VAL A 201 -3.87 -4.21 5.38
N ALA A 202 -4.81 -5.07 4.98
CA ALA A 202 -4.92 -6.44 5.45
C ALA A 202 -5.01 -7.39 4.25
N TRP A 203 -4.26 -8.48 4.25
CA TRP A 203 -4.30 -9.44 3.14
C TRP A 203 -4.19 -10.88 3.60
N HIS A 204 -4.74 -11.75 2.77
CA HIS A 204 -4.50 -13.19 2.80
C HIS A 204 -3.50 -13.55 1.70
N ASP A 205 -2.50 -14.34 2.07
CA ASP A 205 -1.54 -14.94 1.15
C ASP A 205 -1.73 -16.46 1.23
N ALA A 206 -2.41 -17.01 0.23
CA ALA A 206 -2.78 -18.42 0.15
C ALA A 206 -1.54 -19.29 -0.10
N ALA A 207 -0.56 -18.80 -0.86
CA ALA A 207 0.68 -19.53 -1.12
C ALA A 207 1.53 -19.68 0.16
N ALA A 208 1.63 -18.61 0.95
CA ALA A 208 2.36 -18.60 2.21
C ALA A 208 1.55 -19.14 3.40
N ASN A 209 0.23 -19.33 3.24
CA ASN A 209 -0.70 -19.67 4.31
C ASN A 209 -0.66 -18.66 5.47
N THR A 210 -0.75 -17.37 5.14
CA THR A 210 -0.68 -16.29 6.12
C THR A 210 -1.79 -15.26 5.98
N LEU A 211 -2.15 -14.68 7.13
CA LEU A 211 -2.85 -13.42 7.26
C LEU A 211 -1.83 -12.36 7.59
N ASN A 212 -2.02 -11.18 7.03
CA ASN A 212 -1.09 -10.11 7.23
C ASN A 212 -1.84 -8.80 7.42
N LEU A 213 -1.29 -7.94 8.28
CA LEU A 213 -1.80 -6.64 8.61
C LEU A 213 -0.63 -5.65 8.62
N GLN A 214 -0.82 -4.50 7.98
CA GLN A 214 0.10 -3.39 8.02
C GLN A 214 -0.68 -2.12 8.34
N ILE A 215 -0.19 -1.36 9.33
CA ILE A 215 -0.77 -0.09 9.73
C ILE A 215 0.16 1.03 9.28
N ASN A 216 -0.40 1.99 8.55
CA ASN A 216 0.36 3.02 7.83
C ASN A 216 1.47 2.37 6.99
N ASN A 217 2.61 3.04 6.82
CA ASN A 217 3.81 2.41 6.26
C ASN A 217 4.68 1.73 7.34
N GLY A 218 4.04 1.12 8.34
CA GLY A 218 4.71 0.46 9.47
C GLY A 218 5.16 -0.97 9.16
N THR A 219 5.59 -1.68 10.20
CA THR A 219 6.00 -3.09 10.11
C THR A 219 4.80 -4.00 9.80
N VAL A 220 5.02 -5.01 8.95
CA VAL A 220 4.02 -6.05 8.68
C VAL A 220 3.89 -6.99 9.88
N ILE A 221 2.65 -7.27 10.26
CA ILE A 221 2.27 -8.22 11.30
C ILE A 221 1.62 -9.42 10.62
N SER A 222 2.07 -10.63 10.94
CA SER A 222 1.59 -11.85 10.28
C SER A 222 1.05 -12.87 11.28
N GLY A 223 0.02 -13.61 10.87
CA GLY A 223 -0.52 -14.78 11.54
C GLY A 223 -0.62 -15.96 10.57
N SER A 224 -0.41 -17.19 11.04
CA SER A 224 -0.51 -18.40 10.19
C SER A 224 -1.97 -18.82 10.02
N THR A 225 -2.43 -19.10 8.80
CA THR A 225 -3.75 -19.72 8.55
C THR A 225 -3.73 -21.25 8.68
N GLY A 226 -2.54 -21.84 8.86
CA GLY A 226 -2.36 -23.29 8.99
C GLY A 226 -2.68 -24.09 7.72
N GLY A 227 -2.82 -23.43 6.56
CA GLY A 227 -3.20 -24.06 5.29
C GLY A 227 -4.60 -24.65 5.27
N VAL A 228 -5.48 -24.13 6.14
CA VAL A 228 -6.86 -24.55 6.17
C VAL A 228 -7.64 -23.77 5.11
N THR A 229 -8.03 -24.48 4.05
CA THR A 229 -8.90 -23.94 3.00
C THR A 229 -10.17 -23.37 3.63
N PRO A 230 -10.44 -22.07 3.50
CA PRO A 230 -11.69 -21.50 3.96
C PRO A 230 -12.84 -22.14 3.20
N LEU A 231 -13.93 -22.40 3.92
CA LEU A 231 -15.21 -22.63 3.26
C LEU A 231 -15.50 -21.39 2.40
N PRO A 232 -15.96 -21.51 1.15
CA PRO A 232 -16.41 -20.34 0.40
C PRO A 232 -17.54 -19.69 1.19
N LEU A 233 -17.25 -18.57 1.85
CA LEU A 233 -18.21 -17.89 2.70
C LEU A 233 -18.99 -16.90 1.84
N SER A 234 -20.15 -17.36 1.38
CA SER A 234 -21.22 -16.48 0.92
C SER A 234 -21.68 -15.60 2.08
N GLY A 235 -21.80 -14.30 1.83
CA GLY A 235 -22.21 -13.31 2.81
C GLY A 235 -21.92 -11.90 2.35
N SER A 236 -22.66 -10.93 2.86
CA SER A 236 -22.50 -9.53 2.50
C SER A 236 -21.09 -9.00 2.81
N VAL A 237 -20.70 -7.97 2.07
CA VAL A 237 -19.69 -7.02 2.54
C VAL A 237 -20.41 -5.96 3.36
N GLN A 238 -19.87 -5.59 4.51
CA GLN A 238 -20.37 -4.46 5.28
C GLN A 238 -19.21 -3.59 5.77
N ILE A 239 -19.35 -2.28 5.64
CA ILE A 239 -18.36 -1.29 6.09
C ILE A 239 -18.94 -0.57 7.29
N GLY A 240 -18.20 -0.55 8.39
CA GLY A 240 -18.62 0.06 9.66
C GLY A 240 -19.57 -0.79 10.53
N HIS A 241 -19.74 -2.09 10.25
CA HIS A 241 -20.62 -2.96 11.04
C HIS A 241 -19.98 -4.32 11.35
N LEU A 242 -19.89 -4.62 12.64
CA LEU A 242 -19.59 -5.95 13.18
C LEU A 242 -20.91 -6.70 13.33
N VAL A 243 -21.03 -7.89 12.72
CA VAL A 243 -22.32 -8.61 12.64
C VAL A 243 -22.70 -9.29 13.96
N SER A 244 -21.71 -9.85 14.66
CA SER A 244 -21.93 -10.65 15.87
C SER A 244 -20.76 -10.46 16.85
N PRO A 245 -20.96 -9.73 17.96
CA PRO A 245 -22.18 -8.99 18.30
C PRO A 245 -22.45 -7.84 17.32
N SER A 246 -23.71 -7.43 17.19
CA SER A 246 -24.08 -6.29 16.32
C SER A 246 -23.56 -4.99 16.93
N GLN A 247 -22.47 -4.46 16.36
CA GLN A 247 -21.79 -3.25 16.81
C GLN A 247 -21.43 -2.38 15.61
N TYR A 248 -21.44 -1.07 15.83
CA TYR A 248 -21.35 -0.08 14.76
C TYR A 248 -20.12 0.81 14.97
N PHE A 249 -19.43 1.09 13.87
CA PHE A 249 -18.33 2.03 13.84
C PHE A 249 -18.83 3.45 14.10
N ASP A 250 -17.96 4.27 14.69
CA ASP A 250 -18.24 5.66 15.04
C ASP A 250 -17.06 6.52 14.57
N GLY A 251 -17.29 7.31 13.52
CA GLY A 251 -16.29 8.15 12.87
C GLY A 251 -16.25 7.97 11.35
N LEU A 252 -15.07 8.23 10.76
CA LEU A 252 -14.89 8.32 9.31
C LEU A 252 -14.18 7.10 8.73
N ILE A 253 -14.65 6.61 7.57
CA ILE A 253 -13.96 5.62 6.73
C ILE A 253 -13.88 6.16 5.30
N ASP A 254 -12.76 5.92 4.63
CA ASP A 254 -12.44 6.49 3.33
C ASP A 254 -11.62 5.52 2.47
N GLU A 255 -11.68 5.68 1.14
CA GLU A 255 -10.85 4.97 0.15
C GLU A 255 -10.83 3.44 0.28
N VAL A 256 -11.99 2.79 0.37
CA VAL A 256 -12.04 1.34 0.60
C VAL A 256 -11.78 0.58 -0.69
N GLY A 257 -10.69 -0.18 -0.74
CA GLY A 257 -10.28 -1.00 -1.88
C GLY A 257 -10.24 -2.50 -1.58
N LEU A 258 -10.53 -3.32 -2.60
CA LEU A 258 -10.42 -4.78 -2.57
C LEU A 258 -9.69 -5.29 -3.82
N TRP A 259 -8.63 -6.07 -3.62
CA TRP A 259 -7.87 -6.74 -4.68
C TRP A 259 -7.96 -8.27 -4.57
N ARG A 260 -7.89 -8.99 -5.70
CA ARG A 260 -7.68 -10.46 -5.76
C ARG A 260 -6.20 -10.85 -5.95
N ARG A 261 -5.33 -10.18 -5.21
CA ARG A 261 -3.91 -10.50 -5.12
C ARG A 261 -3.32 -9.91 -3.85
N VAL A 262 -2.13 -10.37 -3.50
CA VAL A 262 -1.26 -9.70 -2.53
C VAL A 262 -0.64 -8.46 -3.18
N LEU A 263 -0.85 -7.29 -2.58
CA LEU A 263 -0.13 -6.07 -2.97
C LEU A 263 1.34 -6.18 -2.56
N THR A 264 2.25 -5.69 -3.39
CA THR A 264 3.68 -5.59 -3.09
C THR A 264 3.96 -4.57 -1.99
N ALA A 265 5.17 -4.62 -1.39
CA ALA A 265 5.56 -3.64 -0.38
C ALA A 265 5.58 -2.19 -0.92
N GLN A 266 5.96 -2.01 -2.18
CA GLN A 266 5.96 -0.72 -2.84
C GLN A 266 4.53 -0.19 -3.04
N GLU A 267 3.61 -1.02 -3.56
CA GLU A 267 2.21 -0.59 -3.76
C GLU A 267 1.54 -0.19 -2.44
N ARG A 268 1.77 -0.93 -1.34
CA ARG A 268 1.25 -0.54 -0.03
C ARG A 268 1.86 0.78 0.47
N THR A 269 3.15 1.00 0.20
CA THR A 269 3.84 2.26 0.50
C THR A 269 3.23 3.41 -0.30
N ASP A 270 2.96 3.20 -1.58
CA ASP A 270 2.39 4.22 -2.46
C ASP A 270 0.95 4.56 -2.10
N LEU A 271 0.14 3.56 -1.75
CA LEU A 271 -1.21 3.78 -1.22
C LEU A 271 -1.21 4.65 0.04
N TYR A 272 -0.28 4.38 0.97
CA TYR A 272 -0.13 5.18 2.17
C TYR A 272 0.38 6.60 1.87
N ASN A 273 1.49 6.72 1.12
CA ASN A 273 2.17 7.98 0.85
C ASN A 273 1.38 8.90 -0.06
N GLY A 274 0.60 8.33 -0.98
CA GLY A 274 -0.35 9.09 -1.76
C GLY A 274 -1.19 9.92 -0.81
N GLY A 275 -1.62 9.35 0.33
CA GLY A 275 -2.57 9.98 1.24
C GLY A 275 -3.83 10.48 0.52
N ALA A 276 -3.94 10.07 -0.76
CA ALA A 276 -4.65 10.51 -1.97
C ALA A 276 -5.13 9.34 -2.82
N GLY A 277 -4.92 8.09 -2.32
CA GLY A 277 -4.82 6.95 -3.20
C GLY A 277 -3.83 7.27 -4.33
N LEU A 278 -3.77 6.45 -5.36
CA LEU A 278 -3.67 7.04 -6.69
C LEU A 278 -5.12 7.20 -7.12
N GLY A 279 -5.56 8.36 -7.61
CA GLY A 279 -6.94 8.51 -8.09
C GLY A 279 -7.27 7.37 -9.05
N TYR A 280 -8.20 6.49 -8.65
CA TYR A 280 -8.36 5.19 -9.28
C TYR A 280 -9.25 5.25 -10.54
N THR A 281 -8.93 6.18 -11.42
CA THR A 281 -9.59 6.29 -12.72
C THR A 281 -8.70 5.70 -13.81
N PRO A 282 -9.22 4.79 -14.66
CA PRO A 282 -8.52 4.31 -15.85
C PRO A 282 -8.04 5.43 -16.78
#